data_AF-A0A0U3FVU3-F1
#
_entry.id   AF-A0A0U3FVU3-F1
#
_cell.length_a   1.000
_cell.length_b   1.000
_cell.length_c   1.000
_cell.angle_alpha   90.00
_cell.angle_beta   90.00
_cell.angle_gamma   90.00
#
_symmetry.space_group_name_H-M   'P 1'
#
loop_
_entity.id
_entity.type
_entity.pdbx_description
1 polymer ?
#
loop_
_entity_poly.entity_id
_entity_poly.type
_entity_poly.pdbx_seq_one_letter_code
_entity_poly.pdbx_strand_id
1 'polypeptide(L)'
;MKVAYLGEDDRALNEVTGFLFRCAMQSAGHMTDYYIDFGTAQMMGGSNWRNVTDAAVKAGLLTAETEPDGAPRWKLIEDTDFLHIRLREEVEWDRQQARDSRDTKLTSAVRHRDGDACRYCGQIVYFGDKKSGRRGTYDHRGDTGQPGTLETLVVACGSCNSGRRDYDDRDNRYPLLPPPPAPHYRQSTVTWLAKHGYTVKANEPSHPIKPHHTGPATEATPGQATETTGSNPGPTSEATPGQATAPGATEPDSANPADHLPTKSGYVGTGLDGAGRAGTGMAVSPAQPLTKVSPNNNRSRRGRPRSRGRN
;
A
#
# COMPACT_ATOMS: atom_id res chain seq x y z
N MET A 1 -15.47 32.63 -9.90
CA MET A 1 -14.19 32.86 -9.20
C MET A 1 -13.17 33.21 -10.27
N LYS A 2 -12.73 34.47 -10.37
CA LYS A 2 -11.81 34.93 -11.43
C LYS A 2 -10.38 34.72 -10.94
N VAL A 3 -9.66 33.79 -11.57
CA VAL A 3 -8.21 33.67 -11.43
C VAL A 3 -7.62 35.00 -11.91
N ALA A 4 -7.02 35.77 -11.00
CA ALA A 4 -6.33 37.00 -11.36
C ALA A 4 -5.10 36.62 -12.18
N TYR A 5 -5.11 37.00 -13.45
CA TYR A 5 -4.01 36.83 -14.41
C TYR A 5 -2.73 37.40 -13.79
N LEU A 6 -1.79 36.52 -13.42
CA LEU A 6 -0.44 36.89 -13.04
C LEU A 6 0.19 37.54 -14.29
N GLY A 7 0.44 38.85 -14.22
CA GLY A 7 0.59 39.71 -15.39
C GLY A 7 1.51 39.17 -16.49
N GLU A 8 1.05 39.31 -17.74
CA GLU A 8 1.71 39.28 -19.06
C GLU A 8 2.96 38.40 -19.37
N ASP A 9 3.58 37.72 -18.41
CA ASP A 9 4.80 36.91 -18.57
C ASP A 9 4.50 35.42 -18.30
N ASP A 10 4.47 34.63 -19.37
CA ASP A 10 4.30 33.18 -19.34
C ASP A 10 5.34 32.46 -18.45
N ARG A 11 6.48 33.08 -18.16
CA ARG A 11 7.48 32.53 -17.25
C ARG A 11 6.97 32.41 -15.81
N ALA A 12 6.08 33.31 -15.39
CA ALA A 12 5.48 33.28 -14.06
C ALA A 12 4.73 31.96 -13.81
N LEU A 13 4.11 31.38 -14.85
CA LEU A 13 3.44 30.09 -14.76
C LEU A 13 4.43 28.97 -14.39
N ASN A 14 5.57 28.90 -15.09
CA ASN A 14 6.59 27.89 -14.81
C ASN A 14 7.30 28.13 -13.48
N GLU A 15 7.51 29.38 -13.09
CA GLU A 15 8.11 29.74 -11.80
C GLU A 15 7.21 29.35 -10.63
N VAL A 16 5.91 29.71 -10.67
CA VAL A 16 4.94 29.35 -9.63
C VAL A 16 4.73 27.84 -9.57
N THR A 17 4.60 27.19 -10.72
CA THR A 17 4.43 25.74 -10.80
C THR A 17 5.66 25.02 -10.25
N GLY A 18 6.86 25.43 -10.65
CA GLY A 18 8.11 24.86 -10.16
C GLY A 18 8.30 25.08 -8.66
N PHE A 19 7.98 26.26 -8.15
CA PHE A 19 8.00 26.57 -6.72
C PHE A 19 7.02 25.68 -5.95
N LEU A 20 5.77 25.58 -6.40
CA LEU A 20 4.72 24.77 -5.77
C LEU A 20 5.14 23.30 -5.62
N PHE A 21 5.62 22.68 -6.70
CA PHE A 21 6.02 21.26 -6.66
C PHE A 21 7.26 21.03 -5.79
N ARG A 22 8.21 21.97 -5.78
CA ARG A 22 9.37 21.90 -4.87
C ARG A 22 8.95 21.98 -3.41
N CYS A 23 8.05 22.91 -3.08
CA CYS A 23 7.44 23.01 -1.75
C CYS A 23 6.67 21.74 -1.38
N ALA A 24 5.88 21.18 -2.29
CA ALA A 24 5.15 19.93 -2.06
C ALA A 24 6.08 18.74 -1.79
N MET A 25 7.14 18.58 -2.58
CA MET A 25 8.16 17.52 -2.36
C MET A 25 8.90 17.71 -1.04
N GLN A 26 9.25 18.95 -0.69
CA GLN A 26 9.86 19.28 0.60
C GLN A 26 8.93 18.95 1.75
N SER A 27 7.66 19.36 1.66
CA SER A 27 6.67 19.10 2.70
C SER A 27 6.41 17.60 2.88
N ALA A 28 6.30 16.85 1.79
CA ALA A 28 6.16 15.40 1.83
C ALA A 28 7.41 14.70 2.41
N GLY A 29 8.61 15.15 2.03
CA GLY A 29 9.87 14.57 2.49
C GLY A 29 10.11 14.79 4.00
N HIS A 30 9.67 15.94 4.51
CA HIS A 30 9.83 16.32 5.92
C HIS A 30 8.57 16.10 6.77
N MET A 31 7.52 15.55 6.18
CA MET A 31 6.23 15.30 6.83
C MET A 31 5.70 16.57 7.51
N THR A 32 5.64 17.70 6.80
CA THR A 32 5.17 18.98 7.38
C THR A 32 3.69 19.23 7.14
N ASP A 33 2.93 18.23 6.70
CA ASP A 33 1.48 18.31 6.55
C ASP A 33 1.03 19.53 5.71
N TYR A 34 1.57 19.65 4.49
CA TYR A 34 1.32 20.76 3.55
C TYR A 34 1.92 22.11 3.93
N TYR A 35 2.58 22.22 5.08
CA TYR A 35 3.07 23.51 5.54
C TYR A 35 4.50 23.85 5.12
N ILE A 36 4.68 25.14 4.83
CA ILE A 36 5.91 25.77 4.37
C ILE A 36 6.24 26.92 5.32
N ASP A 37 7.37 26.82 6.00
CA ASP A 37 7.92 27.91 6.82
C ASP A 37 8.65 28.95 5.94
N PHE A 38 8.99 30.10 6.54
CA PHE A 38 9.75 31.18 5.90
C PHE A 38 11.07 30.73 5.25
N GLY A 39 11.86 29.92 5.95
CA GLY A 39 13.13 29.42 5.44
C GLY A 39 12.94 28.51 4.24
N THR A 40 11.92 27.64 4.30
CA THR A 40 11.54 26.77 3.18
C THR A 40 11.07 27.57 1.98
N ALA A 41 10.25 28.60 2.16
CA ALA A 41 9.82 29.49 1.08
C ALA A 41 11.02 30.18 0.41
N GLN A 42 11.94 30.72 1.21
CA GLN A 42 13.17 31.36 0.71
C GLN A 42 14.07 30.38 -0.05
N MET A 43 14.26 29.17 0.50
CA MET A 43 15.09 28.12 -0.11
C MET A 43 14.51 27.66 -1.46
N MET A 44 13.19 27.43 -1.53
CA MET A 44 12.54 26.87 -2.72
C MET A 44 12.30 27.92 -3.81
N GLY A 45 11.97 29.15 -3.42
CA GLY A 45 11.71 30.27 -4.32
C GLY A 45 12.96 31.06 -4.73
N GLY A 46 14.11 30.81 -4.08
CA GLY A 46 15.38 31.45 -4.40
C GLY A 46 15.34 32.97 -4.22
N SER A 47 15.99 33.71 -5.12
CA SER A 47 16.00 35.18 -5.06
C SER A 47 14.62 35.82 -5.25
N ASN A 48 13.72 35.15 -5.98
CA ASN A 48 12.38 35.65 -6.30
C ASN A 48 11.30 35.13 -5.33
N TRP A 49 11.69 34.56 -4.20
CA TRP A 49 10.76 33.83 -3.32
C TRP A 49 9.53 34.63 -2.90
N ARG A 50 9.65 35.95 -2.68
CA ARG A 50 8.52 36.81 -2.28
C ARG A 50 7.46 36.88 -3.37
N ASN A 51 7.86 37.22 -4.59
CA ASN A 51 6.93 37.39 -5.69
C ASN A 51 6.26 36.07 -6.07
N VAL A 52 7.00 34.97 -6.09
CA VAL A 52 6.43 33.65 -6.41
C VAL A 52 5.49 33.14 -5.31
N THR A 53 5.79 33.42 -4.04
CA THR A 53 4.90 33.10 -2.91
C THR A 53 3.62 33.94 -2.98
N ASP A 54 3.73 35.25 -3.18
CA ASP A 54 2.57 36.14 -3.33
C ASP A 54 1.70 35.76 -4.53
N ALA A 55 2.33 35.39 -5.64
CA ALA A 55 1.65 34.89 -6.82
C ALA A 55 0.89 33.58 -6.54
N ALA A 56 1.53 32.63 -5.85
CA ALA A 56 0.89 31.37 -5.46
C ALA A 56 -0.29 31.59 -4.48
N VAL A 57 -0.17 32.53 -3.54
CA VAL A 57 -1.28 32.93 -2.65
C VAL A 57 -2.43 33.55 -3.44
N LYS A 58 -2.15 34.50 -4.35
CA LYS A 58 -3.17 35.12 -5.21
C LYS A 58 -3.86 34.12 -6.14
N ALA A 59 -3.13 33.10 -6.58
CA ALA A 59 -3.65 32.01 -7.39
C ALA A 59 -4.46 30.96 -6.58
N GLY A 60 -4.48 31.06 -5.25
CA GLY A 60 -5.16 30.09 -4.38
C GLY A 60 -4.42 28.76 -4.21
N LEU A 61 -3.13 28.70 -4.59
CA LEU A 61 -2.28 27.52 -4.47
C LEU A 61 -1.61 27.43 -3.08
N LEU A 62 -1.52 28.57 -2.39
CA LEU A 62 -1.07 28.70 -1.01
C LEU A 62 -2.10 29.50 -0.19
N THR A 63 -2.27 29.13 1.07
CA THR A 63 -2.94 29.95 2.08
C THR A 63 -1.89 30.56 3.00
N ALA A 64 -1.87 31.88 3.13
CA ALA A 64 -0.98 32.56 4.06
C ALA A 64 -1.51 32.41 5.50
N GLU A 65 -0.64 31.97 6.40
CA GLU A 65 -0.89 31.77 7.82
C GLU A 65 0.25 32.39 8.63
N THR A 66 0.12 32.37 9.95
CA THR A 66 1.16 32.86 10.87
C THR A 66 1.38 31.81 11.94
N GLU A 67 2.63 31.47 12.19
CA GLU A 67 3.04 30.60 13.29
C GLU A 67 2.67 31.22 14.65
N PRO A 68 2.60 30.43 15.73
CA PRO A 68 2.36 30.95 17.08
C PRO A 68 3.37 32.00 17.56
N ASP A 69 4.58 32.01 17.01
CA ASP A 69 5.65 32.97 17.31
C ASP A 69 5.60 34.25 16.47
N GLY A 70 4.61 34.37 15.57
CA GLY A 70 4.43 35.51 14.68
C GLY A 70 5.18 35.40 13.35
N ALA A 71 5.92 34.31 13.10
CA ALA A 71 6.59 34.11 11.82
C ALA A 71 5.59 33.77 10.70
N PRO A 72 5.82 34.23 9.45
CA PRO A 72 4.94 33.88 8.34
C PRO A 72 5.09 32.39 7.97
N ARG A 73 3.95 31.77 7.69
CA ARG A 73 3.81 30.37 7.25
C ARG A 73 2.86 30.31 6.07
N TRP A 74 2.98 29.28 5.24
CA TRP A 74 2.01 29.02 4.18
C TRP A 74 1.57 27.56 4.21
N LYS A 75 0.29 27.34 3.90
CA LYS A 75 -0.28 26.01 3.69
C LYS A 75 -0.49 25.77 2.21
N LEU A 76 0.04 24.69 1.67
CA LEU A 76 -0.23 24.23 0.32
C LEU A 76 -1.71 23.88 0.16
N ILE A 77 -2.23 24.04 -1.05
CA ILE A 77 -3.57 23.57 -1.40
C ILE A 77 -3.70 22.07 -1.11
N GLU A 78 -4.71 21.70 -0.33
CA GLU A 78 -5.09 20.31 -0.06
C GLU A 78 -6.15 19.90 -1.08
N ASP A 79 -5.70 19.39 -2.21
CA ASP A 79 -6.56 18.86 -3.26
C ASP A 79 -6.07 17.45 -3.63
N THR A 80 -6.87 16.44 -3.33
CA THR A 80 -6.51 15.04 -3.54
C THR A 80 -6.32 14.67 -5.02
N ASP A 81 -6.95 15.41 -5.94
CA ASP A 81 -6.86 15.15 -7.38
C ASP A 81 -5.64 15.84 -8.01
N PHE A 82 -5.13 16.89 -7.37
CA PHE A 82 -4.00 17.68 -7.85
C PHE A 82 -2.69 17.46 -7.07
N LEU A 83 -2.72 17.61 -5.75
CA LEU A 83 -1.57 17.51 -4.85
C LEU A 83 -1.95 16.72 -3.59
N HIS A 84 -1.79 15.40 -3.65
CA HIS A 84 -2.00 14.53 -2.49
C HIS A 84 -0.67 14.22 -1.78
N ILE A 85 -0.39 14.94 -0.70
CA ILE A 85 0.65 14.63 0.29
C ILE A 85 0.03 13.78 1.40
N ARG A 86 0.67 12.64 1.69
CA ARG A 86 0.33 11.82 2.85
C ARG A 86 0.69 12.54 4.14
N LEU A 87 -0.23 12.59 5.08
CA LEU A 87 -0.02 13.26 6.36
C LEU A 87 0.98 12.50 7.23
N ARG A 88 1.66 13.22 8.12
CA ARG A 88 2.61 12.64 9.11
C ARG A 88 1.96 11.52 9.88
N GLU A 89 0.74 11.74 10.39
CA GLU A 89 -0.01 10.78 11.17
C GLU A 89 -0.30 9.49 10.38
N GLU A 90 -0.70 9.60 9.11
CA GLU A 90 -0.94 8.43 8.24
C GLU A 90 0.35 7.64 8.01
N VAL A 91 1.47 8.32 7.78
CA VAL A 91 2.76 7.68 7.56
C VAL A 91 3.27 7.03 8.84
N GLU A 92 3.11 7.68 9.99
CA GLU A 92 3.44 7.13 11.30
C GLU A 92 2.59 5.92 11.64
N TRP A 93 1.31 5.96 11.27
CA TRP A 93 0.39 4.84 11.42
C TRP A 93 0.83 3.63 10.60
N ASP A 94 1.12 3.79 9.30
CA ASP A 94 1.65 2.70 8.47
C ASP A 94 2.97 2.13 9.04
N ARG A 95 3.85 3.01 9.53
CA ARG A 95 5.11 2.59 10.17
C ARG A 95 4.84 1.80 11.44
N GLN A 96 3.85 2.20 12.24
CA GLN A 96 3.43 1.48 13.43
C GLN A 96 2.89 0.10 13.07
N GLN A 97 1.94 0.01 12.13
CA GLN A 97 1.41 -1.27 11.64
C GLN A 97 2.51 -2.20 11.10
N ALA A 98 3.50 -1.64 10.41
CA ALA A 98 4.65 -2.38 9.92
C ALA A 98 5.57 -2.87 11.06
N ARG A 99 5.76 -2.08 12.13
CA ARG A 99 6.51 -2.50 13.33
C ARG A 99 5.77 -3.63 14.04
N ASP A 100 4.47 -3.48 14.28
CA ASP A 100 3.65 -4.47 14.98
C ASP A 100 3.58 -5.80 14.22
N SER A 101 3.45 -5.74 12.89
CA SER A 101 3.47 -6.94 12.03
C SER A 101 4.83 -7.64 11.98
N ARG A 102 5.92 -6.95 12.34
CA ARG A 102 7.29 -7.50 12.42
C ARG A 102 7.65 -7.95 13.83
N ASP A 103 6.94 -7.49 14.85
CA ASP A 103 7.15 -7.95 16.22
C ASP A 103 6.73 -9.41 16.33
N THR A 104 7.73 -10.29 16.39
CA THR A 104 7.50 -11.72 16.48
C THR A 104 6.91 -12.14 17.82
N LYS A 105 7.09 -11.37 18.91
CA LYS A 105 6.46 -11.68 20.20
C LYS A 105 4.96 -11.44 20.13
N LEU A 106 4.55 -10.28 19.63
CA LEU A 106 3.14 -9.95 19.42
C LEU A 106 2.49 -10.90 18.42
N THR A 107 3.07 -11.05 17.23
CA THR A 107 2.49 -11.86 16.16
C THR A 107 2.45 -13.35 16.49
N SER A 108 3.39 -13.87 17.29
CA SER A 108 3.33 -15.25 17.77
C SER A 108 2.25 -15.48 18.81
N ALA A 109 2.04 -14.53 19.73
CA ALA A 109 0.92 -14.59 20.66
C ALA A 109 -0.43 -14.55 19.93
N VAL A 110 -0.57 -13.66 18.94
CA VAL A 110 -1.79 -13.55 18.11
C VAL A 110 -2.03 -14.83 17.30
N ARG A 111 -0.99 -15.35 16.63
CA ARG A 111 -1.12 -16.60 15.86
C ARG A 111 -1.32 -17.84 16.75
N HIS A 112 -0.84 -17.82 17.98
CA HIS A 112 -1.17 -18.86 18.98
C HIS A 112 -2.61 -18.75 19.48
N ARG A 113 -3.20 -17.55 19.54
CA ARG A 113 -4.62 -17.39 19.88
C ARG A 113 -5.53 -17.84 18.73
N ASP A 114 -5.22 -17.39 17.52
CA ASP A 114 -6.11 -17.51 16.36
C ASP A 114 -5.84 -18.74 15.49
N GLY A 115 -4.63 -19.30 15.58
CA GLY A 115 -4.15 -20.30 14.64
C GLY A 115 -4.04 -19.74 13.22
N ASP A 116 -4.33 -20.60 12.26
CA ASP A 116 -4.40 -20.28 10.84
C ASP A 116 -5.83 -19.92 10.41
N ALA A 117 -6.74 -19.59 11.32
CA ALA A 117 -8.11 -19.19 10.98
C ALA A 117 -8.24 -17.67 10.83
N CYS A 118 -8.79 -17.22 9.69
CA CYS A 118 -9.16 -15.82 9.51
C CYS A 118 -10.26 -15.43 10.51
N ARG A 119 -10.05 -14.36 11.28
CA ARG A 119 -10.96 -13.92 12.35
C ARG A 119 -12.21 -13.18 11.83
N TYR A 120 -12.36 -13.05 10.52
CA TYR A 120 -13.53 -12.47 9.86
C TYR A 120 -14.41 -13.51 9.17
N CYS A 121 -13.81 -14.38 8.33
CA CYS A 121 -14.57 -15.37 7.56
C CYS A 121 -14.39 -16.81 8.04
N GLY A 122 -13.55 -17.05 9.05
CA GLY A 122 -13.24 -18.38 9.60
C GLY A 122 -12.41 -19.29 8.67
N GLN A 123 -12.14 -18.86 7.44
CA GLN A 123 -11.38 -19.67 6.47
C GLN A 123 -9.92 -19.81 6.89
N ILE A 124 -9.34 -20.98 6.57
CA ILE A 124 -7.93 -21.26 6.85
C ILE A 124 -7.03 -20.45 5.90
N VAL A 125 -6.09 -19.71 6.48
CA VAL A 125 -5.10 -18.90 5.78
C VAL A 125 -3.76 -19.62 5.62
N TYR A 126 -2.92 -19.09 4.74
CA TYR A 126 -1.61 -19.62 4.46
C TYR A 126 -0.57 -18.50 4.56
N PHE A 127 0.23 -18.47 5.63
CA PHE A 127 1.25 -17.44 5.83
C PHE A 127 2.45 -17.54 4.87
N GLY A 128 2.64 -18.69 4.23
CA GLY A 128 3.64 -18.86 3.16
C GLY A 128 3.17 -18.36 1.79
N ASP A 129 1.86 -18.14 1.63
CA ASP A 129 1.29 -17.62 0.39
C ASP A 129 1.44 -16.10 0.31
N LYS A 130 1.76 -15.61 -0.88
CA LYS A 130 2.00 -14.20 -1.17
C LYS A 130 0.99 -13.59 -2.13
N LYS A 131 0.17 -14.40 -2.80
CA LYS A 131 -0.65 -13.95 -3.94
C LYS A 131 -2.14 -14.18 -3.75
N SER A 132 -2.57 -15.28 -3.13
CA SER A 132 -4.00 -15.57 -3.08
C SER A 132 -4.73 -14.71 -2.05
N GLY A 133 -6.05 -14.63 -2.19
CA GLY A 133 -6.93 -14.06 -1.18
C GLY A 133 -6.85 -14.75 0.18
N ARG A 134 -6.36 -16.00 0.23
CA ARG A 134 -6.12 -16.77 1.46
C ARG A 134 -4.72 -16.57 2.06
N ARG A 135 -3.91 -15.65 1.54
CA ARG A 135 -2.63 -15.28 2.18
C ARG A 135 -2.88 -14.87 3.63
N GLY A 136 -2.08 -15.43 4.54
CA GLY A 136 -2.15 -15.08 5.97
C GLY A 136 -1.53 -13.71 6.21
N THR A 137 -2.27 -12.84 6.89
CA THR A 137 -1.82 -11.51 7.30
C THR A 137 -2.35 -11.20 8.70
N TYR A 138 -1.83 -10.14 9.30
CA TYR A 138 -2.42 -9.55 10.49
C TYR A 138 -3.20 -8.31 10.11
N ASP A 139 -4.34 -8.10 10.76
CA ASP A 139 -5.17 -6.89 10.59
C ASP A 139 -5.31 -6.16 11.93
N HIS A 140 -5.31 -4.82 11.87
CA HIS A 140 -5.39 -3.94 13.03
C HIS A 140 -6.82 -3.42 13.18
N ARG A 141 -7.42 -3.73 14.34
CA ARG A 141 -8.79 -3.36 14.70
C ARG A 141 -8.90 -2.05 15.47
N GLY A 142 -7.82 -1.60 16.09
CA GLY A 142 -7.81 -0.39 16.91
C GLY A 142 -7.98 0.89 16.11
N ASP A 143 -8.19 1.99 16.84
CA ASP A 143 -8.17 3.34 16.29
C ASP A 143 -6.80 3.63 15.66
N THR A 144 -6.80 4.49 14.63
CA THR A 144 -5.56 4.95 14.00
C THR A 144 -4.63 5.56 15.04
N GLY A 145 -3.33 5.25 14.93
CA GLY A 145 -2.30 5.72 15.86
C GLY A 145 -2.08 4.85 17.11
N GLN A 146 -2.96 3.88 17.39
CA GLN A 146 -2.79 3.00 18.57
C GLN A 146 -1.95 1.75 18.26
N PRO A 147 -0.92 1.43 19.06
CA PRO A 147 -0.12 0.22 18.86
C PRO A 147 -0.97 -1.05 18.80
N GLY A 148 -0.55 -1.99 17.96
CA GLY A 148 -1.08 -3.35 17.94
C GLY A 148 -0.89 -4.03 19.30
N THR A 149 -1.97 -4.58 19.82
CA THR A 149 -1.96 -5.41 21.03
C THR A 149 -2.47 -6.79 20.68
N LEU A 150 -2.38 -7.74 21.62
CA LEU A 150 -2.96 -9.06 21.43
C LEU A 150 -4.45 -8.96 21.09
N GLU A 151 -5.19 -8.01 21.67
CA GLU A 151 -6.63 -7.84 21.45
C GLU A 151 -6.96 -7.13 20.14
N THR A 152 -6.16 -6.12 19.76
CA THR A 152 -6.42 -5.29 18.57
C THR A 152 -5.80 -5.86 17.30
N LEU A 153 -4.86 -6.80 17.39
CA LEU A 153 -4.26 -7.47 16.24
C LEU A 153 -4.83 -8.88 16.08
N VAL A 154 -5.27 -9.20 14.86
CA VAL A 154 -5.96 -10.46 14.56
C VAL A 154 -5.43 -11.12 13.29
N VAL A 155 -5.49 -12.45 13.22
CA VAL A 155 -5.21 -13.17 11.97
C VAL A 155 -6.32 -12.91 10.95
N ALA A 156 -5.96 -12.53 9.73
CA ALA A 156 -6.89 -12.29 8.64
C ALA A 156 -6.38 -12.90 7.33
N CYS A 157 -7.30 -13.20 6.42
CA CYS A 157 -6.95 -13.50 5.05
C CYS A 157 -6.75 -12.20 4.25
N GLY A 158 -5.97 -12.26 3.17
CA GLY A 158 -5.73 -11.12 2.30
C GLY A 158 -7.02 -10.46 1.79
N SER A 159 -8.04 -11.24 1.43
CA SER A 159 -9.32 -10.73 0.92
C SER A 159 -10.13 -9.96 1.96
N CYS A 160 -10.22 -10.47 3.20
CA CYS A 160 -10.95 -9.77 4.26
C CYS A 160 -10.19 -8.53 4.74
N ASN A 161 -8.86 -8.62 4.87
CA ASN A 161 -8.04 -7.46 5.26
C ASN A 161 -8.15 -6.33 4.23
N SER A 162 -7.98 -6.63 2.94
CA SER A 162 -8.15 -5.61 1.89
C SER A 162 -9.57 -5.07 1.86
N GLY A 163 -10.57 -5.94 1.87
CA GLY A 163 -11.97 -5.51 1.81
C GLY A 163 -12.37 -4.65 3.01
N ARG A 164 -11.84 -4.92 4.21
CA ARG A 164 -12.13 -4.12 5.41
C ARG A 164 -11.61 -2.68 5.29
N ARG A 165 -10.52 -2.45 4.55
CA ARG A 165 -9.93 -1.12 4.36
C ARG A 165 -10.78 -0.19 3.49
N ASP A 166 -11.63 -0.75 2.63
CA ASP A 166 -12.34 0.01 1.59
C ASP A 166 -13.70 0.58 2.07
N TYR A 167 -14.08 0.38 3.34
CA TYR A 167 -15.38 0.80 3.88
C TYR A 167 -15.24 1.55 5.20
N ASP A 168 -16.06 2.59 5.40
CA ASP A 168 -16.14 3.32 6.68
C ASP A 168 -16.88 2.50 7.76
N ASP A 169 -17.90 1.72 7.37
CA ASP A 169 -18.68 0.81 8.25
C ASP A 169 -18.04 -0.58 8.38
N ARG A 170 -16.70 -0.62 8.29
CA ARG A 170 -15.89 -1.84 8.18
C ARG A 170 -16.15 -2.91 9.24
N ASP A 171 -16.41 -2.52 10.49
CA ASP A 171 -16.63 -3.47 11.58
C ASP A 171 -18.01 -4.12 11.54
N ASN A 172 -18.99 -3.47 10.89
CA ASN A 172 -20.30 -4.06 10.62
C ASN A 172 -20.22 -5.05 9.44
N ARG A 173 -19.46 -4.72 8.38
CA ARG A 173 -19.28 -5.61 7.21
C ARG A 173 -18.36 -6.80 7.49
N TYR A 174 -17.35 -6.58 8.33
CA TYR A 174 -16.37 -7.58 8.74
C TYR A 174 -16.43 -7.75 10.26
N PRO A 175 -17.52 -8.33 10.80
CA PRO A 175 -17.64 -8.57 12.23
C PRO A 175 -16.54 -9.53 12.69
N LEU A 176 -15.99 -9.26 13.87
CA LEU A 176 -14.97 -10.15 14.44
C LEU A 176 -15.66 -11.38 15.01
N LEU A 177 -15.24 -12.54 14.55
CA LEU A 177 -15.64 -13.79 15.16
C LEU A 177 -15.03 -13.89 16.59
N PRO A 178 -15.51 -14.74 17.49
CA PRO A 178 -14.78 -15.04 18.73
C PRO A 178 -13.54 -15.89 18.44
N PRO A 179 -12.45 -15.81 19.25
CA PRO A 179 -11.26 -16.66 19.05
C PRO A 179 -11.64 -18.14 18.89
N PRO A 180 -11.03 -18.89 17.97
CA PRO A 180 -11.38 -20.28 17.76
C PRO A 180 -11.13 -21.09 19.05
N PRO A 181 -12.12 -21.85 19.56
CA PRO A 181 -11.94 -22.65 20.77
C PRO A 181 -10.89 -23.77 20.57
N ALA A 182 -10.77 -24.27 19.35
CA ALA A 182 -9.71 -25.18 18.92
C ALA A 182 -9.05 -24.62 17.65
N PRO A 183 -8.02 -23.77 17.78
CA PRO A 183 -7.38 -23.15 16.63
C PRO A 183 -6.77 -24.17 15.68
N HIS A 184 -6.87 -23.89 14.39
CA HIS A 184 -6.24 -24.69 13.35
C HIS A 184 -4.75 -24.35 13.26
N TYR A 185 -3.87 -25.34 13.23
CA TYR A 185 -2.44 -25.18 13.03
C TYR A 185 -1.94 -26.12 11.95
N ARG A 186 -1.43 -25.54 10.87
CA ARG A 186 -0.62 -26.26 9.89
C ARG A 186 0.76 -26.56 10.44
N GLN A 187 1.42 -27.56 9.86
CA GLN A 187 2.78 -27.94 10.26
C GLN A 187 3.78 -26.77 10.18
N SER A 188 3.63 -25.88 9.19
CA SER A 188 4.43 -24.66 9.07
C SER A 188 4.24 -23.71 10.24
N THR A 189 3.01 -23.56 10.71
CA THR A 189 2.66 -22.67 11.81
C THR A 189 3.11 -23.25 13.13
N VAL A 190 2.95 -24.56 13.36
CA VAL A 190 3.52 -25.26 14.52
C VAL A 190 5.03 -25.04 14.60
N THR A 191 5.74 -25.26 13.49
CA THR A 191 7.20 -25.10 13.43
C THR A 191 7.61 -23.65 13.72
N TRP A 192 6.85 -22.68 13.21
CA TRP A 192 7.12 -21.27 13.45
C TRP A 192 6.82 -20.86 14.89
N LEU A 193 5.72 -21.33 15.49
CA LEU A 193 5.33 -21.07 16.88
C LEU A 193 6.31 -21.67 17.89
N ALA A 194 6.81 -22.89 17.62
CA ALA A 194 7.83 -23.54 18.45
C ALA A 194 9.10 -22.70 18.58
N LYS A 195 9.54 -22.04 17.50
CA LYS A 195 10.69 -21.12 17.50
C LYS A 195 10.48 -19.88 18.38
N HIS A 196 9.23 -19.55 18.70
CA HIS A 196 8.84 -18.38 19.49
C HIS A 196 8.27 -18.77 20.87
N GLY A 197 8.52 -20.00 21.33
CA GLY A 197 8.20 -20.44 22.69
C GLY A 197 6.81 -21.07 22.87
N TYR A 198 6.04 -21.27 21.80
CA TYR A 198 4.72 -21.90 21.86
C TYR A 198 4.75 -23.33 21.35
N THR A 199 4.29 -24.28 22.16
CA THR A 199 4.19 -25.69 21.76
C THR A 199 2.73 -26.05 21.50
N VAL A 200 2.41 -26.32 20.23
CA VAL A 200 1.07 -26.71 19.78
C VAL A 200 1.19 -27.93 18.85
N LYS A 201 0.11 -28.69 18.69
CA LYS A 201 0.05 -29.82 17.75
C LYS A 201 -0.61 -29.39 16.45
N ALA A 202 -0.10 -29.91 15.33
CA ALA A 202 -0.77 -29.73 14.05
C ALA A 202 -2.09 -30.51 14.07
N ASN A 203 -3.15 -29.90 13.55
CA ASN A 203 -4.48 -30.49 13.43
C ASN A 203 -4.99 -30.21 12.02
N GLU A 204 -4.32 -30.78 11.02
CA GLU A 204 -4.65 -30.57 9.61
C GLU A 204 -6.14 -30.89 9.36
N PRO A 205 -6.91 -30.04 8.64
CA PRO A 205 -8.33 -30.27 8.50
C PRO A 205 -8.51 -31.49 7.61
N SER A 206 -9.24 -32.49 8.08
CA SER A 206 -9.98 -33.36 7.18
C SER A 206 -11.05 -32.48 6.52
N HIS A 207 -10.75 -31.93 5.34
CA HIS A 207 -11.67 -31.11 4.51
C HIS A 207 -11.94 -29.66 4.96
N PRO A 208 -12.22 -28.73 4.01
CA PRO A 208 -12.44 -27.32 4.31
C PRO A 208 -13.66 -27.11 5.21
N ILE A 209 -13.47 -26.34 6.28
CA ILE A 209 -14.55 -25.79 7.11
C ILE A 209 -15.50 -25.03 6.18
N LYS A 210 -16.71 -25.57 5.97
CA LYS A 210 -17.77 -24.87 5.23
C LYS A 210 -17.99 -23.51 5.91
N PRO A 211 -18.02 -22.40 5.17
CA PRO A 211 -18.31 -21.12 5.76
C PRO A 211 -19.69 -21.13 6.41
N HIS A 212 -19.79 -20.67 7.66
CA HIS A 212 -21.06 -20.23 8.22
C HIS A 212 -21.40 -18.88 7.57
N HIS A 213 -21.92 -18.91 6.35
CA HIS A 213 -22.72 -17.81 5.83
C HIS A 213 -24.14 -18.03 6.33
N THR A 214 -24.48 -17.52 7.51
CA THR A 214 -25.87 -17.15 7.79
C THR A 214 -26.11 -15.82 7.07
N GLY A 215 -26.32 -15.88 5.76
CA GLY A 215 -27.04 -14.82 5.07
C GLY A 215 -28.49 -14.78 5.59
N PRO A 216 -29.17 -13.62 5.54
CA PRO A 216 -30.57 -13.55 5.92
C PRO A 216 -31.37 -14.53 5.06
N ALA A 217 -32.22 -15.31 5.74
CA ALA A 217 -33.14 -16.23 5.10
C ALA A 217 -34.02 -15.43 4.13
N THR A 218 -33.81 -15.60 2.83
CA THR A 218 -34.82 -15.28 1.84
C THR A 218 -35.97 -16.25 2.05
N GLU A 219 -37.08 -15.71 2.54
CA GLU A 219 -38.36 -16.40 2.65
C GLU A 219 -38.67 -17.11 1.34
N ALA A 220 -38.77 -18.44 1.42
CA ALA A 220 -39.27 -19.27 0.34
C ALA A 220 -40.76 -18.97 0.14
N THR A 221 -41.11 -18.49 -1.05
CA THR A 221 -42.49 -18.44 -1.52
C THR A 221 -42.97 -19.87 -1.85
N PRO A 222 -44.16 -20.31 -1.40
CA PRO A 222 -44.64 -21.68 -1.65
C PRO A 222 -45.38 -21.83 -2.99
N GLY A 223 -45.14 -22.95 -3.66
CA GLY A 223 -45.85 -23.42 -4.87
C GLY A 223 -44.83 -23.78 -5.96
N GLN A 224 -44.79 -24.96 -6.56
CA GLN A 224 -45.83 -25.94 -6.83
C GLN A 224 -45.13 -27.28 -7.13
N ALA A 225 -45.68 -28.38 -6.60
CA ALA A 225 -45.15 -29.73 -6.81
C ALA A 225 -45.48 -30.25 -8.22
N THR A 226 -44.50 -30.88 -8.86
CA THR A 226 -44.71 -32.06 -9.72
C THR A 226 -43.47 -32.94 -9.62
N GLU A 227 -43.66 -34.11 -9.03
CA GLU A 227 -42.75 -35.26 -9.11
C GLU A 227 -42.68 -35.77 -10.55
N THR A 228 -41.48 -36.16 -11.01
CA THR A 228 -41.30 -37.46 -11.69
C THR A 228 -39.83 -37.87 -11.66
N THR A 229 -39.65 -39.08 -11.16
CA THR A 229 -38.49 -39.98 -11.09
C THR A 229 -37.94 -40.34 -12.48
N GLY A 230 -36.64 -40.65 -12.57
CA GLY A 230 -36.16 -41.66 -13.54
C GLY A 230 -34.91 -41.32 -14.36
N SER A 231 -33.76 -41.82 -13.89
CA SER A 231 -32.74 -42.59 -14.63
C SER A 231 -32.35 -42.21 -16.07
N ASN A 232 -31.04 -41.92 -16.22
CA ASN A 232 -30.24 -42.13 -17.44
C ASN A 232 -30.29 -43.63 -17.87
N PRO A 233 -30.18 -43.99 -19.17
CA PRO A 233 -28.90 -43.90 -19.91
C PRO A 233 -29.02 -43.58 -21.43
N GLY A 234 -27.91 -43.17 -22.06
CA GLY A 234 -27.74 -43.19 -23.54
C GLY A 234 -27.67 -44.63 -24.11
N PRO A 235 -27.58 -44.87 -25.44
CA PRO A 235 -26.64 -44.19 -26.36
C PRO A 235 -27.06 -44.02 -27.86
N THR A 236 -26.15 -43.39 -28.63
CA THR A 236 -25.79 -43.57 -30.07
C THR A 236 -26.69 -43.18 -31.26
N SER A 237 -26.10 -42.31 -32.10
CA SER A 237 -25.87 -42.42 -33.57
C SER A 237 -26.56 -41.46 -34.56
N GLU A 238 -25.69 -40.70 -35.24
CA GLU A 238 -25.61 -40.39 -36.68
C GLU A 238 -26.73 -39.59 -37.38
N ALA A 239 -26.39 -38.38 -37.87
CA ALA A 239 -26.01 -38.11 -39.28
C ALA A 239 -26.28 -36.64 -39.72
N THR A 240 -25.21 -35.94 -40.07
CA THR A 240 -25.08 -34.74 -40.95
C THR A 240 -25.51 -35.14 -42.39
N PRO A 241 -25.91 -34.27 -43.38
CA PRO A 241 -25.13 -33.08 -43.80
C PRO A 241 -25.78 -31.90 -44.56
N GLY A 242 -24.99 -30.82 -44.69
CA GLY A 242 -25.06 -29.78 -45.73
C GLY A 242 -25.34 -28.37 -45.19
N GLN A 243 -24.69 -27.27 -45.61
CA GLN A 243 -23.71 -27.02 -46.67
C GLN A 243 -23.12 -25.61 -46.46
N ALA A 244 -21.86 -25.43 -46.84
CA ALA A 244 -21.05 -24.22 -46.69
C ALA A 244 -21.44 -23.08 -47.65
N THR A 245 -21.17 -21.80 -47.28
CA THR A 245 -20.23 -20.89 -47.98
C THR A 245 -20.21 -19.47 -47.36
N ALA A 246 -19.00 -18.97 -47.10
CA ALA A 246 -18.63 -17.54 -47.03
C ALA A 246 -17.98 -17.16 -48.40
N PRO A 247 -17.50 -15.92 -48.71
CA PRO A 247 -17.29 -14.75 -47.85
C PRO A 247 -17.62 -13.36 -48.50
N GLY A 248 -17.53 -12.29 -47.72
CA GLY A 248 -17.53 -10.91 -48.24
C GLY A 248 -17.17 -9.89 -47.16
N ALA A 249 -16.05 -9.21 -47.32
CA ALA A 249 -15.46 -8.26 -46.38
C ALA A 249 -16.03 -6.83 -46.53
N THR A 250 -16.19 -6.11 -45.42
CA THR A 250 -16.08 -4.64 -45.35
C THR A 250 -15.75 -4.24 -43.90
N GLU A 251 -14.61 -3.57 -43.70
CA GLU A 251 -14.18 -2.94 -42.44
C GLU A 251 -14.78 -1.51 -42.32
N PRO A 252 -14.45 -0.73 -41.26
CA PRO A 252 -14.70 -0.97 -39.84
C PRO A 252 -15.48 0.20 -39.22
N ASP A 253 -16.36 -0.07 -38.26
CA ASP A 253 -17.01 1.00 -37.49
C ASP A 253 -16.26 1.31 -36.18
N SER A 254 -16.24 2.58 -35.84
CA SER A 254 -15.27 3.21 -34.93
C SER A 254 -15.43 2.77 -33.47
N ALA A 255 -14.38 2.18 -32.88
CA ALA A 255 -14.32 1.88 -31.46
C ALA A 255 -14.00 3.14 -30.63
N ASN A 256 -14.89 3.46 -29.70
CA ASN A 256 -14.79 4.48 -28.66
C ASN A 256 -13.68 4.10 -27.65
N PRO A 257 -12.60 4.88 -27.46
CA PRO A 257 -11.52 4.52 -26.55
C PRO A 257 -11.72 5.21 -25.19
N ALA A 258 -12.70 4.74 -24.42
CA ALA A 258 -12.91 5.21 -23.05
C ALA A 258 -13.54 4.11 -22.20
N ASP A 259 -12.82 3.00 -21.99
CA ASP A 259 -13.19 2.02 -20.94
C ASP A 259 -12.06 1.02 -20.63
N HIS A 260 -10.85 1.50 -20.37
CA HIS A 260 -9.82 0.68 -19.72
C HIS A 260 -8.94 1.52 -18.79
N LEU A 261 -9.43 1.79 -17.58
CA LEU A 261 -8.58 2.17 -16.45
C LEU A 261 -8.08 0.87 -15.77
N PRO A 262 -6.78 0.56 -15.80
CA PRO A 262 -6.24 -0.49 -14.95
C PRO A 262 -6.07 0.06 -13.52
N THR A 263 -6.96 -0.32 -12.61
CA THR A 263 -6.74 -0.19 -11.16
C THR A 263 -5.59 -1.10 -10.73
N LYS A 264 -4.36 -0.57 -10.76
CA LYS A 264 -3.17 -1.16 -10.15
C LYS A 264 -2.26 -0.06 -9.58
N SER A 265 -2.49 0.36 -8.34
CA SER A 265 -1.47 1.01 -7.52
C SER A 265 -0.79 -0.02 -6.61
N GLY A 266 -0.06 -0.95 -7.23
CA GLY A 266 0.88 -1.82 -6.52
C GLY A 266 2.23 -1.13 -6.39
N TYR A 267 2.36 -0.13 -5.52
CA TYR A 267 3.67 0.47 -5.24
C TYR A 267 4.49 -0.48 -4.37
N VAL A 268 5.35 -1.27 -5.01
CA VAL A 268 6.46 -1.97 -4.36
C VAL A 268 7.64 -1.01 -4.37
N GLY A 269 7.77 -0.20 -3.31
CA GLY A 269 8.96 0.60 -3.08
C GLY A 269 10.12 -0.31 -2.67
N THR A 270 11.02 -0.63 -3.60
CA THR A 270 12.37 -1.09 -3.26
C THR A 270 13.19 0.13 -2.85
N GLY A 271 13.06 0.54 -1.59
CA GLY A 271 13.92 1.56 -1.01
C GLY A 271 15.34 1.03 -0.87
N LEU A 272 16.26 1.56 -1.66
CA LEU A 272 17.69 1.47 -1.43
C LEU A 272 18.02 2.45 -0.30
N ASP A 273 18.51 1.92 0.82
CA ASP A 273 18.91 2.69 1.99
C ASP A 273 20.14 3.56 1.65
N GLY A 274 19.91 4.86 1.44
CA GLY A 274 20.97 5.87 1.38
C GLY A 274 21.36 6.30 2.79
N ALA A 275 22.44 5.75 3.33
CA ALA A 275 23.03 6.21 4.59
C ALA A 275 23.72 7.58 4.40
N GLY A 276 22.99 8.67 4.59
CA GLY A 276 23.52 10.02 4.70
C GLY A 276 23.99 10.29 6.13
N ARG A 277 25.31 10.35 6.34
CA ARG A 277 25.92 10.81 7.61
C ARG A 277 25.71 12.32 7.77
N ALA A 278 25.13 12.72 8.89
CA ALA A 278 25.00 14.10 9.32
C ALA A 278 26.38 14.76 9.54
N GLY A 279 26.59 15.93 8.96
CA GLY A 279 27.73 16.80 9.22
C GLY A 279 27.51 17.60 10.50
N THR A 280 28.52 17.62 11.38
CA THR A 280 28.59 18.52 12.53
C THR A 280 29.46 19.73 12.20
N GLY A 281 29.04 20.89 12.69
CA GLY A 281 29.54 22.21 12.32
C GLY A 281 30.95 22.57 12.81
N MET A 282 31.45 23.66 12.24
CA MET A 282 32.80 24.23 12.40
C MET A 282 33.09 24.80 13.81
N ALA A 283 34.36 24.69 14.21
CA ALA A 283 35.05 25.66 15.07
C ALA A 283 36.43 25.96 14.45
N VAL A 284 36.89 27.20 14.61
CA VAL A 284 37.93 27.88 13.80
C VAL A 284 39.30 27.92 14.50
N SER A 285 40.36 27.49 13.78
CA SER A 285 41.80 27.90 13.76
C SER A 285 42.74 27.69 14.98
N PRO A 286 44.11 27.66 14.83
CA PRO A 286 44.94 28.09 13.67
C PRO A 286 46.11 27.16 13.19
N ALA A 287 46.52 27.41 11.94
CA ALA A 287 47.81 27.31 11.20
C ALA A 287 48.99 26.36 11.58
N GLN A 288 49.30 25.45 10.61
CA GLN A 288 50.60 25.00 10.03
C GLN A 288 51.59 24.10 10.82
N PRO A 289 52.55 23.33 10.19
CA PRO A 289 52.87 23.18 8.75
C PRO A 289 53.00 21.73 8.21
N LEU A 290 53.18 21.65 6.87
CA LEU A 290 53.41 20.51 5.99
C LEU A 290 54.64 19.64 6.32
N THR A 291 54.52 18.30 6.25
CA THR A 291 55.60 17.43 5.69
C THR A 291 55.09 16.06 5.17
N LYS A 292 55.51 15.79 3.92
CA LYS A 292 56.08 14.54 3.33
C LYS A 292 55.21 13.29 3.03
N VAL A 293 55.08 13.08 1.71
CA VAL A 293 55.46 11.91 0.88
C VAL A 293 54.74 10.55 1.05
N SER A 294 54.06 10.19 -0.06
CA SER A 294 53.57 8.90 -0.62
C SER A 294 54.40 7.62 -0.31
N PRO A 295 53.86 6.39 -0.46
CA PRO A 295 53.45 5.88 -1.77
C PRO A 295 52.22 4.95 -1.85
N ASN A 296 51.45 5.18 -2.92
CA ASN A 296 51.00 4.24 -3.96
C ASN A 296 50.77 2.76 -3.56
N ASN A 297 49.51 2.32 -3.56
CA ASN A 297 49.17 0.89 -3.59
C ASN A 297 48.11 0.57 -4.66
N ASN A 298 48.61 -0.07 -5.71
CA ASN A 298 47.90 -0.76 -6.77
C ASN A 298 46.87 -1.76 -6.20
N ARG A 299 45.60 -1.67 -6.59
CA ARG A 299 44.65 -2.79 -6.49
C ARG A 299 44.08 -3.14 -7.86
N SER A 300 44.41 -4.35 -8.27
CA SER A 300 44.06 -4.99 -9.52
C SER A 300 42.55 -5.24 -9.65
N ARG A 301 42.03 -4.95 -10.84
CA ARG A 301 40.68 -5.28 -11.30
C ARG A 301 40.59 -6.80 -11.52
N ARG A 302 39.75 -7.50 -10.77
CA ARG A 302 39.39 -8.91 -11.07
C ARG A 302 38.29 -8.96 -12.13
N GLY A 303 38.67 -9.41 -13.33
CA GLY A 303 37.76 -9.76 -14.42
C GLY A 303 37.06 -11.11 -14.19
N ARG A 304 35.81 -11.18 -14.63
CA ARG A 304 34.89 -12.33 -14.58
C ARG A 304 35.14 -13.27 -15.78
N PRO A 305 35.33 -14.59 -15.61
CA PRO A 305 35.43 -15.51 -16.74
C PRO A 305 34.04 -15.85 -17.29
N ARG A 306 33.88 -15.78 -18.62
CA ARG A 306 32.77 -16.37 -19.37
C ARG A 306 33.20 -17.78 -19.83
N SER A 307 32.48 -18.82 -19.45
CA SER A 307 32.58 -20.13 -20.11
C SER A 307 31.48 -20.27 -21.16
N ARG A 308 31.90 -20.52 -22.40
CA ARG A 308 31.11 -21.15 -23.46
C ARG A 308 32.03 -22.21 -24.05
N GLY A 309 31.57 -23.46 -24.07
CA GLY A 309 32.24 -24.57 -24.74
C GLY A 309 31.24 -25.69 -24.95
N ARG A 310 30.90 -25.92 -26.22
CA ARG A 310 30.20 -27.11 -26.73
C ARG A 310 31.08 -28.34 -26.53
N ASN A 311 30.52 -29.40 -25.96
CA ASN A 311 30.24 -30.69 -26.59
C ASN A 311 29.50 -31.58 -25.59
#